data_AF-A0A136L6Y9-F1
#
_entry.id   AF-A0A136L6Y9-F1
#
_cell.length_a   1.000
_cell.length_b   1.000
_cell.length_c   1.000
_cell.angle_alpha   90.00
_cell.angle_beta   90.00
_cell.angle_gamma   90.00
#
_symmetry.space_group_name_H-M   'P 1'
#
loop_
_entity.id
_entity.type
_entity.pdbx_description
1 polymer ?
#
loop_
_entity_poly.entity_id
_entity_poly.type
_entity_poly.pdbx_seq_one_letter_code
_entity_poly.pdbx_strand_id
1 'polypeptide(L)'
;MNQLPFNKPGKFWRGNLHTHSTCSDGTKTPEQVCAFYRSMGYDFLSITDHFMRQFEYPITDTTPFRTADFTTILGAELHAGHTSIGELWHVLAVGLPEDFAPNLPDEDGPA
;
A
#
# COMPACT_ATOMS: atom_id res chain seq x y z
N MET A 1 -24.01 22.38 0.53
CA MET A 1 -23.26 21.30 1.20
C MET A 1 -23.96 19.92 1.18
N ASN A 2 -25.24 19.80 0.80
CA ASN A 2 -25.99 18.52 0.86
C ASN A 2 -25.71 17.48 -0.26
N GLN A 3 -24.64 17.64 -1.05
CA GLN A 3 -24.32 16.71 -2.16
C GLN A 3 -22.99 15.97 -1.98
N LEU A 4 -22.25 16.20 -0.89
CA LEU A 4 -21.03 15.44 -0.65
C LEU A 4 -21.37 13.96 -0.37
N PRO A 5 -20.61 12.99 -0.92
CA PRO A 5 -20.84 11.57 -0.70
C PRO A 5 -20.98 11.21 0.79
N PHE A 6 -20.20 11.87 1.64
CA PHE A 6 -20.13 11.67 3.09
C PHE A 6 -21.39 12.10 3.87
N ASN A 7 -22.32 12.80 3.21
CA ASN A 7 -23.62 13.17 3.80
C ASN A 7 -24.72 12.16 3.47
N LYS A 8 -24.40 11.05 2.81
CA LYS A 8 -25.33 9.95 2.53
C LYS A 8 -25.38 8.97 3.72
N PRO A 9 -26.49 8.25 3.96
CA PRO A 9 -26.53 7.19 4.95
C PRO A 9 -25.47 6.12 4.67
N GLY A 10 -24.79 5.65 5.69
CA GLY A 10 -23.76 4.62 5.59
C GLY A 10 -22.66 4.80 6.62
N LYS A 11 -21.74 3.84 6.68
CA LYS A 11 -20.49 3.97 7.42
C LYS A 11 -19.38 4.30 6.44
N PHE A 12 -18.74 5.45 6.65
CA PHE A 12 -17.56 5.85 5.89
C PHE A 12 -16.32 5.46 6.66
N TRP A 13 -15.40 4.79 5.99
CA TRP A 13 -14.14 4.36 6.55
C TRP A 13 -13.03 5.23 5.98
N ARG A 14 -12.26 5.85 6.86
CA ARG A 14 -11.09 6.64 6.50
C ARG A 14 -9.90 5.70 6.31
N GLY A 15 -9.35 5.68 5.11
CA GLY A 15 -8.18 4.86 4.79
C GLY A 15 -7.06 5.64 4.15
N ASN A 16 -5.84 5.13 4.29
CA ASN A 16 -4.73 5.48 3.41
C ASN A 16 -4.29 4.24 2.63
N LEU A 17 -4.19 4.38 1.31
CA LEU A 17 -3.85 3.28 0.40
C LEU A 17 -2.39 3.32 -0.07
N HIS A 18 -1.64 4.39 0.22
CA HIS A 18 -0.26 4.56 -0.25
C HIS A 18 0.60 5.09 0.88
N THR A 19 1.40 4.21 1.46
CA THR A 19 2.41 4.58 2.46
C THR A 19 3.64 3.71 2.32
N HIS A 20 4.79 4.26 2.70
CA HIS A 20 6.08 3.58 2.69
C HIS A 20 6.60 3.42 4.11
N SER A 21 7.35 2.35 4.33
CA SER A 21 7.99 2.01 5.58
C SER A 21 9.50 1.79 5.38
N THR A 22 10.20 1.45 6.46
CA THR A 22 11.63 1.06 6.38
C THR A 22 11.87 -0.23 5.59
N CYS A 23 10.83 -0.92 5.12
CA CYS A 23 10.97 -2.06 4.20
C CYS A 23 11.21 -1.62 2.75
N SER A 24 11.08 -0.33 2.43
CA SER A 24 11.60 0.24 1.19
C SER A 24 12.31 1.59 1.44
N ASP A 25 11.72 2.72 1.06
CA ASP A 25 12.33 4.05 1.14
C ASP A 25 11.73 4.94 2.25
N GLY A 26 10.79 4.41 3.03
CA GLY A 26 10.17 5.09 4.14
C GLY A 26 11.09 5.25 5.36
N THR A 27 10.74 6.20 6.24
CA THR A 27 11.55 6.56 7.42
C THR A 27 11.01 6.02 8.74
N LYS A 28 9.93 5.24 8.71
CA LYS A 28 9.23 4.69 9.88
C LYS A 28 9.03 3.19 9.71
N THR A 29 9.14 2.44 10.80
CA THR A 29 8.87 0.99 10.76
C THR A 29 7.40 0.72 10.43
N PRO A 30 7.05 -0.46 9.90
CA PRO A 30 5.65 -0.82 9.66
C PRO A 30 4.74 -0.61 10.88
N GLU A 31 5.23 -0.96 12.07
CA GLU A 31 4.55 -0.72 13.35
C GLU A 31 4.29 0.77 13.60
N GLN A 32 5.31 1.62 13.41
CA GLN A 32 5.19 3.07 13.62
C GLN A 32 4.22 3.72 12.63
N VAL A 33 4.22 3.28 11.37
CA VAL A 33 3.26 3.77 10.36
C VAL A 33 1.84 3.37 10.78
N CYS A 34 1.60 2.10 11.10
CA CYS A 34 0.28 1.62 11.53
C CYS A 34 -0.21 2.35 12.79
N ALA A 35 0.64 2.47 13.81
CA ALA A 35 0.32 3.16 15.06
C ALA A 35 -0.03 4.64 14.82
N PHE A 36 0.73 5.33 13.95
CA PHE A 36 0.47 6.72 13.61
C PHE A 36 -0.91 6.89 12.96
N TYR A 37 -1.23 6.14 11.89
CA TYR A 37 -2.51 6.27 11.20
C TYR A 37 -3.70 5.90 12.08
N ARG A 38 -3.57 4.85 12.90
CA ARG A 38 -4.57 4.52 13.91
C ARG A 38 -4.79 5.66 14.89
N SER A 39 -3.73 6.27 15.42
CA SER A 39 -3.84 7.41 16.36
C SER A 39 -4.50 8.65 15.73
N MET A 40 -4.44 8.76 14.40
CA MET A 40 -5.08 9.83 13.63
C MET A 40 -6.54 9.53 13.24
N GLY A 41 -7.11 8.43 13.75
CA GLY A 41 -8.50 8.04 13.52
C GLY A 41 -8.75 7.49 12.11
N TYR A 42 -7.75 6.85 11.50
CA TYR A 42 -7.97 6.03 10.31
C TYR A 42 -8.51 4.66 10.72
N ASP A 43 -9.36 4.10 9.88
CA ASP A 43 -9.95 2.78 10.05
C ASP A 43 -9.12 1.69 9.34
N PHE A 44 -8.40 2.06 8.28
CA PHE A 44 -7.50 1.13 7.60
C PHE A 44 -6.29 1.79 6.93
N LEU A 45 -5.29 0.96 6.63
CA LEU A 45 -4.06 1.35 5.96
C LEU A 45 -3.61 0.26 4.97
N SER A 46 -2.99 0.66 3.87
CA SER A 46 -2.11 -0.19 3.07
C SER A 46 -0.70 0.39 3.14
N ILE A 47 0.25 -0.41 3.64
CA ILE A 47 1.68 -0.16 3.40
C ILE A 47 1.99 -0.76 2.04
N THR A 48 2.46 0.06 1.12
CA THR A 48 2.70 -0.25 -0.28
C THR A 48 4.16 0.03 -0.59
N ASP A 49 5.05 -0.59 0.16
CA ASP A 49 6.49 -0.50 -0.05
C ASP A 49 6.85 -0.86 -1.51
N HIS A 50 7.95 -0.28 -2.01
CA HIS A 50 8.38 -0.50 -3.38
C HIS A 50 8.69 -1.98 -3.66
N PHE A 51 7.89 -2.59 -4.53
CA PHE A 51 8.01 -4.00 -4.94
C PHE A 51 9.02 -4.16 -6.09
N MET A 52 10.31 -4.11 -5.76
CA MET A 52 11.37 -4.24 -6.75
C MET A 52 12.63 -4.87 -6.17
N ARG A 53 13.51 -5.35 -7.07
CA ARG A 53 14.72 -6.10 -6.72
C ARG A 53 15.59 -5.44 -5.66
N GLN A 54 15.76 -4.12 -5.68
CA GLN A 54 16.61 -3.41 -4.71
C GLN A 54 16.08 -3.47 -3.26
N PHE A 55 14.79 -3.76 -3.09
CA PHE A 55 14.14 -3.92 -1.79
C PHE A 55 13.73 -5.38 -1.53
N GLU A 56 14.21 -6.32 -2.36
CA GLU A 56 13.90 -7.75 -2.26
C GLU A 56 12.41 -8.10 -2.41
N TYR A 57 11.66 -7.27 -3.15
CA TYR A 57 10.23 -7.49 -3.44
C TYR A 57 9.37 -7.70 -2.18
N PRO A 58 9.28 -6.69 -1.28
CA PRO A 58 8.65 -6.88 0.00
C PRO A 58 7.12 -6.87 -0.11
N ILE A 59 6.47 -7.86 0.50
CA ILE A 59 5.09 -7.71 1.00
C ILE A 59 5.19 -7.49 2.51
N THR A 60 5.03 -6.24 2.93
CA THR A 60 5.22 -5.85 4.33
C THR A 60 4.16 -6.49 5.22
N ASP A 61 4.56 -7.45 6.06
CA ASP A 61 3.65 -8.08 7.02
C ASP A 61 3.18 -7.05 8.05
N THR A 62 1.89 -6.77 7.98
CA THR A 62 1.18 -5.87 8.89
C THR A 62 0.10 -6.59 9.70
N THR A 63 -0.02 -7.91 9.53
CA THR A 63 -1.03 -8.71 10.24
C THR A 63 -0.94 -8.57 11.77
N PRO A 64 0.24 -8.41 12.41
CA PRO A 64 0.32 -8.22 13.85
C PRO A 64 -0.23 -6.88 14.34
N PHE A 65 -0.40 -5.88 13.47
CA PHE A 65 -0.83 -4.52 13.84
C PHE A 65 -2.35 -4.30 13.72
N ARG A 66 -3.09 -5.32 13.28
CA ARG A 66 -4.54 -5.26 13.16
C ARG A 66 -5.21 -5.32 14.54
N THR A 67 -6.28 -4.54 14.72
CA THR A 67 -7.10 -4.49 15.92
C THR A 67 -8.59 -4.53 15.57
N ALA A 68 -9.46 -4.50 16.58
CA ALA A 68 -10.92 -4.51 16.37
C ALA A 68 -11.44 -3.24 15.66
N ASP A 69 -10.71 -2.13 15.79
CA ASP A 69 -11.06 -0.80 15.31
C ASP A 69 -10.15 -0.28 14.19
N PHE A 70 -9.10 -1.01 13.82
CA PHE A 70 -8.15 -0.66 12.77
C PHE A 70 -7.64 -1.90 12.06
N THR A 71 -7.60 -1.90 10.73
CA THR A 71 -7.07 -3.04 9.97
C THR A 71 -6.07 -2.60 8.90
N THR A 72 -5.34 -3.57 8.35
CA THR A 72 -4.40 -3.33 7.25
C THR A 72 -4.75 -4.19 6.06
N ILE A 73 -4.51 -3.66 4.86
CA ILE A 73 -4.62 -4.40 3.61
C ILE A 73 -3.19 -4.59 3.09
N LEU A 74 -2.82 -5.84 2.78
CA LEU A 74 -1.50 -6.10 2.20
C LEU A 74 -1.47 -5.53 0.78
N GLY A 75 -0.39 -4.84 0.45
CA GLY A 75 -0.22 -4.23 -0.85
C GLY A 75 1.24 -3.90 -1.13
N ALA A 76 1.49 -3.45 -2.34
CA ALA A 76 2.82 -3.10 -2.79
C ALA A 76 2.74 -2.05 -3.92
N GLU A 77 3.78 -1.24 -4.06
CA GLU A 77 3.94 -0.35 -5.22
C GLU A 77 4.76 -1.09 -6.28
N LEU A 78 4.09 -1.52 -7.35
CA LEU A 78 4.68 -2.24 -8.47
C LEU A 78 5.33 -1.26 -9.46
N HIS A 79 6.37 -1.73 -10.15
CA HIS A 79 7.11 -0.94 -11.13
C HIS A 79 7.21 -1.71 -12.44
N ALA A 80 6.84 -1.07 -13.56
CA ALA A 80 6.88 -1.70 -14.88
C ALA A 80 7.16 -0.68 -15.99
N GLY A 81 8.05 -1.01 -16.92
CA GLY A 81 8.37 -0.17 -18.08
C GLY A 81 8.73 1.28 -17.74
N HIS A 82 8.72 2.15 -18.76
CA HIS A 82 8.88 3.59 -18.58
C HIS A 82 7.75 4.33 -19.29
N THR A 83 7.35 5.46 -18.73
CA THR A 83 6.49 6.46 -19.37
C THR A 83 7.19 7.08 -20.58
N SER A 84 6.44 7.79 -21.44
CA SER A 84 7.00 8.48 -22.61
C SER A 84 8.08 9.54 -22.29
N ILE A 85 8.19 9.96 -21.03
CA ILE A 85 9.18 10.92 -20.54
C ILE A 85 10.36 10.25 -19.81
N GLY A 86 10.40 8.92 -19.76
CA GLY A 86 11.52 8.15 -19.18
C GLY A 86 11.39 7.80 -17.70
N GLU A 87 10.28 8.14 -17.04
CA GLU A 87 10.02 7.77 -15.64
C GLU A 87 9.43 6.36 -15.52
N LEU A 88 9.72 5.61 -14.44
CA LEU A 88 9.09 4.31 -14.18
C LEU A 88 7.59 4.46 -13.91
N TRP A 89 6.77 3.51 -14.36
CA TRP A 89 5.40 3.45 -13.88
C TRP A 89 5.35 2.98 -12.45
N HIS A 90 4.50 3.62 -11.65
CA HIS A 90 4.20 3.25 -10.28
C HIS A 90 2.74 2.81 -10.20
N VAL A 91 2.50 1.56 -9.85
CA VAL A 91 1.16 0.96 -9.82
C VAL A 91 0.89 0.40 -8.43
N LEU A 92 -0.14 0.90 -7.76
CA LEU A 92 -0.58 0.36 -6.48
C LEU A 92 -1.37 -0.94 -6.67
N ALA A 93 -0.85 -2.03 -6.13
CA ALA A 93 -1.57 -3.28 -5.98
C ALA A 93 -1.98 -3.44 -4.52
N VAL A 94 -3.29 -3.44 -4.26
CA VAL A 94 -3.88 -3.50 -2.91
C VAL A 94 -4.74 -4.75 -2.79
N GLY A 95 -4.57 -5.50 -1.71
CA GLY A 95 -5.19 -6.81 -1.49
C GLY A 95 -4.36 -7.97 -2.02
N LEU A 96 -3.03 -7.83 -2.04
CA LEU A 96 -2.11 -8.89 -2.46
C LEU A 96 -2.02 -10.02 -1.42
N PRO A 97 -1.72 -11.26 -1.84
CA PRO A 97 -1.36 -12.33 -0.91
C PRO A 97 0.05 -12.10 -0.34
N GLU A 98 0.34 -12.73 0.80
CA GLU A 98 1.66 -12.65 1.47
C GLU A 98 2.81 -13.19 0.62
N ASP A 99 2.52 -14.16 -0.25
CA ASP A 99 3.47 -14.85 -1.14
C ASP A 99 3.41 -14.34 -2.58
N PHE A 100 2.98 -13.09 -2.80
CA PHE A 100 2.94 -12.50 -4.14
C PHE A 100 4.32 -12.55 -4.80
N ALA A 101 4.40 -13.20 -5.96
CA ALA A 101 5.67 -13.51 -6.60
C ALA A 101 6.32 -12.27 -7.25
N PRO A 102 7.66 -12.14 -7.21
CA PRO A 102 8.39 -11.19 -8.03
C PRO A 102 8.16 -11.39 -9.53
N ASN A 103 8.39 -10.34 -10.30
CA ASN A 103 8.34 -10.42 -11.77
C ASN A 103 9.43 -11.37 -12.31
N LEU A 104 9.10 -12.09 -13.38
CA LEU A 104 10.08 -12.90 -14.11
C LEU A 104 11.07 -12.02 -14.89
N PRO A 105 12.29 -12.49 -15.22
CA PRO A 105 13.29 -11.69 -15.94
C PRO A 105 12.81 -11.11 -17.28
N ASP A 106 11.90 -11.82 -17.96
CA ASP A 106 11.38 -11.46 -19.28
C ASP A 106 9.92 -10.95 -19.22
N GLU A 107 9.41 -10.60 -18.03
CA GLU A 107 8.06 -10.08 -17.87
C GLU A 107 8.04 -8.57 -18.10
N ASP A 108 7.47 -8.14 -19.22
CA ASP A 108 7.37 -6.74 -19.66
C ASP A 108 5.95 -6.14 -19.49
N GLY A 109 5.04 -6.89 -18.88
CA GLY A 109 3.65 -6.48 -18.61
C GLY A 109 2.69 -6.86 -19.75
N PRO A 110 1.41 -6.46 -19.67
CA PRO A 110 0.45 -6.73 -20.74
C PRO A 110 0.82 -5.96 -22.02
N ALA A 111 0.71 -6.65 -23.15
CA ALA A 111 0.92 -6.13 -24.51
C ALA A 111 -0.11 -5.06 -24.91
#